data_AF-A0A8C1KIA4-F1
#
_entry.id   AF-A0A8C1KIA4-F1
#
_cell.length_a   1.000
_cell.length_b   1.000
_cell.length_c   1.000
_cell.angle_alpha   90.00
_cell.angle_beta   90.00
_cell.angle_gamma   90.00
#
_symmetry.space_group_name_H-M   'P 1'
#
loop_
_entity.id
_entity.type
_entity.pdbx_description
1 polymer ?
#
loop_
_entity_poly.entity_id
_entity_poly.type
_entity_poly.pdbx_seq_one_letter_code
_entity_poly.pdbx_strand_id
1 'polypeptide(L)'
;MLRLRCKAKNGTHLMQGLTHQSCVQELKDKIEELTGIPCDVQKIMVGYPPSSLDLRNGEAHLKDYPIKSGDTLIVEEEKNKPKPQTQTAVTKGPSLDLSPVLERHVVPADNSCLFTSVNYVMEGGVYDPACAPEMRGLIAQIVASDPTAYSEAVLGKTNEDYCTWIRRDDTWGGAIEVSILSKFYQCEICVVDTQTVRVDRFGEDVGYTKRVLLIYDGIHYDPLQKVVLNSDVPAQTVFSTTDDVILAQALELADEARRKRQYTDVNRFTLRCMVCQTGLVGQKEAREHAKETGHTNFGEV
;
A
#
# COMPACT_ATOMS: atom_id res chain seq x y z
N MET A 1 -11.23 4.67 -32.77
CA MET A 1 -12.27 3.63 -32.60
C MET A 1 -11.64 2.43 -31.94
N LEU A 2 -12.34 1.82 -31.00
CA LEU A 2 -11.97 0.57 -30.35
C LEU A 2 -12.32 -0.61 -31.27
N ARG A 3 -11.39 -1.56 -31.44
CA ARG A 3 -11.67 -2.86 -32.07
C ARG A 3 -11.74 -3.91 -30.96
N LEU A 4 -12.94 -4.31 -30.56
CA LEU A 4 -13.14 -5.26 -29.46
C LEU A 4 -13.66 -6.60 -29.98
N ARG A 5 -13.37 -7.68 -29.26
CA ARG A 5 -13.98 -8.99 -29.48
C ARG A 5 -14.94 -9.27 -28.33
N CYS A 6 -16.14 -9.75 -28.62
CA CYS A 6 -17.12 -10.14 -27.61
C CYS A 6 -17.32 -11.65 -27.68
N LYS A 7 -16.95 -12.37 -26.61
CA LYS A 7 -17.09 -13.81 -26.51
C LYS A 7 -18.26 -14.12 -25.57
N ALA A 8 -19.31 -14.72 -26.11
CA ALA A 8 -20.48 -15.15 -25.36
C ALA A 8 -20.79 -16.63 -25.64
N LYS A 9 -21.83 -17.16 -24.99
CA LYS A 9 -22.26 -18.56 -25.19
C LYS A 9 -22.60 -18.89 -26.65
N ASN A 10 -23.06 -17.91 -27.42
CA ASN A 10 -23.45 -18.07 -28.81
C ASN A 10 -22.29 -17.91 -29.82
N GLY A 11 -21.05 -17.66 -29.36
CA GLY A 11 -19.88 -17.51 -30.22
C GLY A 11 -19.02 -16.29 -29.90
N THR A 12 -18.04 -16.02 -30.76
CA THR A 12 -17.21 -14.82 -30.68
C THR A 12 -17.59 -13.85 -31.79
N HIS A 13 -17.93 -12.62 -31.43
CA HIS A 13 -18.37 -11.56 -32.31
C HIS A 13 -17.35 -10.43 -32.35
N LEU A 14 -17.19 -9.80 -33.51
CA LEU A 14 -16.35 -8.61 -33.64
C LEU A 14 -17.21 -7.37 -33.37
N MET A 15 -16.77 -6.55 -32.42
CA MET A 15 -17.47 -5.34 -32.01
C MET A 15 -16.73 -4.11 -32.54
N GLN A 16 -17.42 -3.34 -33.37
CA GLN A 16 -16.92 -2.13 -34.03
C GLN A 16 -17.85 -0.95 -33.75
N GLY A 17 -17.33 0.28 -33.89
CA GLY A 17 -18.10 1.52 -33.76
C GLY A 17 -18.00 2.21 -32.39
N LEU A 18 -17.47 1.53 -31.37
CA LEU A 18 -17.20 2.15 -30.07
C LEU A 18 -15.91 2.98 -30.09
N THR A 19 -15.86 4.00 -29.24
CA THR A 19 -14.66 4.83 -29.04
C THR A 19 -14.33 4.92 -27.55
N HIS A 20 -13.18 5.49 -27.19
CA HIS A 20 -12.85 5.79 -25.80
C HIS A 20 -13.82 6.80 -25.15
N GLN A 21 -14.55 7.58 -25.96
CA GLN A 21 -15.57 8.51 -25.49
C GLN A 21 -16.97 7.89 -25.46
N SER A 22 -17.15 6.68 -25.99
CA SER A 22 -18.43 5.99 -25.88
C SER A 22 -18.76 5.73 -24.42
N CYS A 23 -20.04 5.73 -24.08
CA CYS A 23 -20.47 5.44 -22.72
C CYS A 23 -20.62 3.93 -22.49
N VAL A 24 -20.73 3.54 -21.23
CA VAL A 24 -20.96 2.15 -20.83
C VAL A 24 -22.30 1.63 -21.37
N GLN A 25 -23.33 2.47 -21.44
CA GLN A 25 -24.63 2.07 -22.00
C GLN A 25 -24.50 1.71 -23.48
N GLU A 26 -23.78 2.50 -24.28
CA GLU A 26 -23.50 2.18 -25.70
C GLU A 26 -22.75 0.85 -25.87
N LEU A 27 -21.84 0.51 -24.93
CA LEU A 27 -21.18 -0.79 -24.92
C LEU A 27 -22.18 -1.92 -24.64
N LYS A 28 -23.05 -1.76 -23.63
CA LYS A 28 -24.05 -2.77 -23.25
C LYS A 28 -25.09 -2.99 -24.34
N ASP A 29 -25.57 -1.91 -24.97
CA ASP A 29 -26.51 -1.97 -26.10
C ASP A 29 -25.88 -2.75 -27.26
N LYS A 30 -24.59 -2.51 -27.53
CA LYS A 30 -23.86 -3.23 -28.59
C LYS A 30 -23.65 -4.71 -28.25
N ILE A 31 -23.45 -5.04 -26.97
CA ILE A 31 -23.36 -6.42 -26.51
C ILE A 31 -24.72 -7.12 -26.64
N GLU A 32 -25.81 -6.45 -26.29
CA GLU A 32 -27.17 -6.98 -26.43
C GLU A 32 -27.48 -7.26 -27.91
N GLU A 33 -27.17 -6.31 -28.80
CA GLU A 33 -27.32 -6.46 -30.25
C GLU A 33 -26.56 -7.68 -30.81
N LEU A 34 -25.33 -7.93 -30.33
CA LEU A 34 -24.47 -9.01 -30.83
C LEU A 34 -24.74 -10.38 -30.18
N THR A 35 -25.12 -10.39 -28.90
CA THR A 35 -25.19 -11.63 -28.10
C THR A 35 -26.62 -12.06 -27.79
N GLY A 36 -27.59 -11.14 -27.90
CA GLY A 36 -28.96 -11.33 -27.44
C GLY A 36 -29.12 -11.35 -25.92
N ILE A 37 -28.06 -11.06 -25.15
CA ILE A 37 -28.09 -10.98 -23.69
C ILE A 37 -28.54 -9.57 -23.29
N PRO A 38 -29.70 -9.40 -22.63
CA PRO A 38 -30.21 -8.07 -22.28
C PRO A 38 -29.27 -7.28 -21.36
N CYS A 39 -29.17 -5.96 -21.56
CA CYS A 39 -28.26 -5.05 -20.82
C CYS A 39 -28.29 -5.22 -19.29
N ASP A 40 -29.43 -5.61 -18.75
CA ASP A 40 -29.72 -5.75 -17.32
C ASP A 40 -29.28 -7.10 -16.72
N VAL A 41 -28.85 -8.05 -17.55
CA VAL A 41 -28.32 -9.37 -17.15
C VAL A 41 -26.94 -9.66 -17.75
N GLN A 42 -26.28 -8.66 -18.35
CA GLN A 42 -24.93 -8.80 -18.88
C GLN A 42 -23.88 -8.73 -17.76
N LYS A 43 -23.11 -9.81 -17.58
CA LYS A 43 -21.86 -9.82 -16.82
C LYS A 43 -20.68 -9.81 -17.79
N ILE A 44 -19.88 -8.74 -17.74
CA ILE A 44 -18.81 -8.48 -18.71
C ILE A 44 -17.45 -8.60 -18.00
N MET A 45 -16.57 -9.44 -18.53
CA MET A 45 -15.22 -9.68 -17.99
C MET A 45 -14.15 -9.34 -19.02
N VAL A 46 -12.99 -8.86 -18.58
CA VAL A 46 -11.85 -8.48 -19.44
C VAL A 46 -10.53 -9.00 -18.87
N GLY A 47 -9.51 -9.13 -19.73
CA GLY A 47 -8.15 -9.50 -19.34
C GLY A 47 -7.92 -11.02 -19.21
N TYR A 48 -6.67 -11.38 -18.88
CA TYR A 48 -6.29 -12.75 -18.52
C TYR A 48 -5.41 -12.70 -17.25
N PRO A 49 -5.84 -13.32 -16.13
CA PRO A 49 -7.10 -14.05 -15.95
C PRO A 49 -8.35 -13.12 -16.03
N PRO A 50 -9.51 -13.62 -16.52
CA PRO A 50 -10.70 -12.78 -16.71
C PRO A 50 -11.22 -12.17 -15.41
N SER A 51 -11.34 -10.85 -15.38
CA SER A 51 -11.85 -10.09 -14.22
C SER A 51 -13.14 -9.37 -14.59
N SER A 52 -14.14 -9.38 -13.70
CA SER A 52 -15.43 -8.72 -13.92
C SER A 52 -15.29 -7.21 -13.89
N LEU A 53 -15.88 -6.51 -14.86
CA LEU A 53 -15.95 -5.06 -14.90
C LEU A 53 -17.23 -4.56 -14.23
N ASP A 54 -17.12 -3.63 -13.29
CA ASP A 54 -18.29 -2.94 -12.73
C ASP A 54 -18.78 -1.85 -13.69
N LEU A 55 -19.69 -2.24 -14.58
CA LEU A 55 -20.29 -1.40 -15.61
C LEU A 55 -21.71 -0.93 -15.21
N ARG A 56 -21.95 -0.69 -13.92
CA ARG A 56 -23.26 -0.23 -13.42
C ARG A 56 -23.61 1.20 -13.82
N ASN A 57 -22.63 2.09 -13.89
CA ASN A 57 -22.84 3.46 -14.35
C ASN A 57 -22.86 3.52 -15.88
N GLY A 58 -24.05 3.53 -16.48
CA GLY A 58 -24.25 3.59 -17.93
C GLY A 58 -23.68 4.85 -18.60
N GLU A 59 -23.54 5.96 -17.87
CA GLU A 59 -23.05 7.24 -18.40
C GLU A 59 -21.52 7.39 -18.31
N ALA A 60 -20.84 6.52 -17.57
CA ALA A 60 -19.37 6.53 -17.50
C ALA A 60 -18.78 6.24 -18.88
N HIS A 61 -17.59 6.78 -19.19
CA HIS A 61 -16.98 6.63 -20.50
C HIS A 61 -16.03 5.44 -20.51
N LEU A 62 -15.90 4.76 -21.65
CA LEU A 62 -15.06 3.56 -21.77
C LEU A 62 -13.57 3.82 -21.48
N LYS A 63 -13.09 5.06 -21.62
CA LYS A 63 -11.73 5.46 -21.22
C LYS A 63 -11.43 5.28 -19.72
N ASP A 64 -12.47 5.31 -18.88
CA ASP A 64 -12.35 5.23 -17.42
C ASP A 64 -12.25 3.77 -16.95
N TYR A 65 -12.37 2.82 -17.89
CA TYR A 65 -12.28 1.37 -17.66
C TYR A 65 -11.03 0.79 -18.34
N PRO A 66 -10.49 -0.34 -17.84
CA PRO A 66 -9.32 -0.99 -18.42
C PRO A 66 -9.67 -1.77 -19.71
N ILE A 67 -10.33 -1.12 -20.66
CA ILE A 67 -10.73 -1.65 -21.97
C ILE A 67 -9.83 -1.03 -23.04
N LYS A 68 -9.03 -1.85 -23.71
CA LYS A 68 -8.12 -1.45 -24.78
C LYS A 68 -8.55 -2.02 -26.13
N SER A 69 -8.19 -1.35 -27.21
CA SER A 69 -8.42 -1.87 -28.55
C SER A 69 -7.61 -3.17 -28.75
N GLY A 70 -8.28 -4.23 -29.18
CA GLY A 70 -7.73 -5.59 -29.32
C GLY A 70 -8.24 -6.57 -28.25
N ASP A 71 -8.81 -6.05 -27.16
CA ASP A 71 -9.27 -6.86 -26.03
C ASP A 71 -10.43 -7.78 -26.40
N THR A 72 -10.55 -8.86 -25.65
CA THR A 72 -11.69 -9.77 -25.69
C THR A 72 -12.51 -9.59 -24.41
N LEU A 73 -13.73 -9.11 -24.56
CA LEU A 73 -14.74 -9.06 -23.53
C LEU A 73 -15.46 -10.40 -23.48
N ILE A 74 -15.48 -11.05 -22.32
CA ILE A 74 -16.24 -12.27 -22.08
C ILE A 74 -17.58 -11.88 -21.46
N VAL A 75 -18.68 -12.24 -22.10
CA VAL A 75 -20.04 -11.86 -21.68
C VAL A 75 -20.81 -13.10 -21.25
N GLU A 76 -21.28 -13.07 -20.01
CA GLU A 76 -22.13 -14.09 -19.40
C GLU A 76 -23.51 -13.52 -19.07
N GLU A 77 -24.53 -14.37 -19.06
CA GLU A 77 -25.89 -14.00 -18.67
C GLU A 77 -26.09 -14.32 -17.17
N GLU A 78 -26.36 -13.30 -16.35
CA GLU A 78 -26.69 -13.46 -14.94
C GLU A 78 -28.17 -13.86 -14.77
N LYS A 79 -28.41 -15.10 -14.33
CA LYS A 79 -29.75 -15.69 -14.22
C LYS A 79 -30.58 -15.23 -13.01
N ASN A 80 -30.10 -14.29 -12.19
CA ASN A 80 -30.81 -13.81 -11.01
C ASN A 80 -30.79 -12.27 -10.90
N LYS A 81 -31.91 -11.63 -11.25
CA LYS A 81 -32.19 -10.22 -10.94
C LYS A 81 -32.59 -10.05 -9.46
N PRO A 82 -31.96 -9.16 -8.70
CA PRO A 82 -32.66 -8.45 -7.62
C PRO A 82 -33.60 -7.42 -8.27
N LYS A 83 -34.89 -7.44 -7.91
CA LYS A 83 -35.88 -6.46 -8.39
C LYS A 83 -35.53 -5.03 -7.93
N PRO A 84 -35.89 -4.00 -8.72
CA PRO A 84 -35.67 -2.59 -8.36
C PRO A 84 -36.60 -2.22 -7.19
N GLN A 85 -36.02 -1.83 -6.05
CA GLN A 85 -36.79 -1.23 -4.96
C GLN A 85 -36.72 0.29 -5.06
N THR A 86 -37.90 0.84 -5.35
CA THR A 86 -38.34 2.21 -5.17
C THR A 86 -37.88 2.74 -3.80
N GLN A 87 -37.38 3.98 -3.78
CA GLN A 87 -37.06 4.71 -2.57
C GLN A 87 -38.31 4.80 -1.66
N THR A 88 -38.28 4.07 -0.54
CA THR A 88 -38.97 4.47 0.68
C THR A 88 -37.91 4.58 1.75
N ALA A 89 -37.90 5.73 2.43
CA ALA A 89 -36.98 6.04 3.51
C ALA A 89 -36.89 4.88 4.52
N VAL A 90 -35.75 4.20 4.55
CA VAL A 90 -35.38 3.28 5.62
C VAL A 90 -33.98 3.69 6.07
N THR A 91 -33.92 4.09 7.33
CA THR A 91 -32.72 4.23 8.16
C THR A 91 -31.60 3.28 7.74
N LYS A 92 -30.41 3.84 7.46
CA LYS A 92 -29.17 3.10 7.18
C LYS A 92 -28.96 2.00 8.22
N GLY A 93 -29.23 0.75 7.84
CA GLY A 93 -28.58 -0.43 8.41
C GLY A 93 -27.36 -0.75 7.54
N PRO A 94 -26.21 -1.13 8.11
CA PRO A 94 -24.99 -1.33 7.34
C PRO A 94 -25.10 -2.60 6.49
N SER A 95 -24.95 -2.48 5.16
CA SER A 95 -24.58 -3.64 4.36
C SER A 95 -23.12 -3.96 4.70
N LEU A 96 -22.88 -5.10 5.34
CA LEU A 96 -21.53 -5.54 5.69
C LEU A 96 -20.83 -5.90 4.37
N ASP A 97 -19.95 -5.03 3.90
CA ASP A 97 -19.02 -5.34 2.83
C ASP A 97 -18.01 -6.35 3.38
N LEU A 98 -18.17 -7.63 3.03
CA LEU A 98 -17.33 -8.74 3.52
C LEU A 98 -16.07 -8.95 2.65
N SER A 99 -15.76 -8.00 1.76
CA SER A 99 -14.56 -8.08 0.92
C SER A 99 -13.32 -7.79 1.78
N PRO A 100 -12.25 -8.60 1.73
CA PRO A 100 -11.02 -8.28 2.44
C PRO A 100 -10.37 -7.01 1.88
N VAL A 101 -10.12 -6.02 2.76
CA VAL A 101 -9.51 -4.74 2.42
C VAL A 101 -8.12 -4.65 3.06
N LEU A 102 -7.14 -4.13 2.33
CA LEU A 102 -5.86 -3.75 2.90
C LEU A 102 -6.02 -2.41 3.62
N GLU A 103 -5.60 -2.33 4.87
CA GLU A 103 -5.67 -1.11 5.67
C GLU A 103 -4.38 -0.86 6.45
N ARG A 104 -4.20 0.40 6.85
CA ARG A 104 -3.16 0.84 7.79
C ARG A 104 -3.62 0.56 9.21
N HIS A 105 -2.83 -0.19 9.97
CA HIS A 105 -3.03 -0.32 11.41
C HIS A 105 -2.11 0.67 12.13
N VAL A 106 -2.67 1.58 12.93
CA VAL A 106 -1.90 2.66 13.56
C VAL A 106 -1.20 2.17 14.82
N VAL A 107 0.12 2.32 14.90
CA VAL A 107 0.94 2.09 16.09
C VAL A 107 1.28 3.41 16.80
N PRO A 108 1.75 3.39 18.06
CA PRO A 108 2.13 4.61 18.75
C PRO A 108 3.21 5.40 18.00
N ALA A 109 3.03 6.71 17.92
CA ALA A 109 4.00 7.65 17.36
C ALA A 109 5.16 7.91 18.33
N ASP A 110 5.91 6.86 18.65
CA ASP A 110 7.15 6.93 19.40
C ASP A 110 8.36 6.65 18.50
N ASN A 111 9.56 6.75 19.08
CA ASN A 111 10.82 6.52 18.38
C ASN A 111 11.04 5.04 17.98
N SER A 112 10.07 4.16 18.26
CA SER A 112 10.13 2.72 18.04
C SER A 112 9.08 2.18 17.06
N CYS A 113 8.29 3.04 16.43
CA CYS A 113 7.24 2.66 15.47
C CYS A 113 7.68 1.64 14.40
N LEU A 114 8.93 1.72 13.89
CA LEU A 114 9.47 0.72 12.96
C LEU A 114 9.46 -0.68 13.56
N PHE A 115 10.01 -0.84 14.77
CA PHE A 115 10.16 -2.14 15.42
C PHE A 115 8.78 -2.71 15.76
N THR A 116 7.89 -1.88 16.30
CA THR A 116 6.50 -2.25 16.58
C THR A 116 5.78 -2.69 15.32
N SER A 117 5.94 -1.96 14.21
CA SER A 117 5.31 -2.30 12.93
C SER A 117 5.82 -3.61 12.34
N VAL A 118 7.15 -3.83 12.36
CA VAL A 118 7.74 -5.09 11.89
C VAL A 118 7.30 -6.25 12.76
N ASN A 119 7.34 -6.11 14.09
CA ASN A 119 6.88 -7.15 15.00
C ASN A 119 5.41 -7.51 14.74
N TYR A 120 4.56 -6.50 14.61
CA TYR A 120 3.14 -6.67 14.33
C TYR A 120 2.88 -7.53 13.09
N VAL A 121 3.53 -7.21 11.96
CA VAL A 121 3.32 -7.98 10.73
C VAL A 121 3.93 -9.38 10.78
N MET A 122 5.06 -9.56 11.46
CA MET A 122 5.72 -10.87 11.59
C MET A 122 4.96 -11.81 12.53
N GLU A 123 4.37 -11.29 13.60
CA GLU A 123 3.59 -12.04 14.59
C GLU A 123 2.11 -12.19 14.21
N GLY A 124 1.75 -11.95 12.94
CA GLY A 124 0.40 -12.22 12.44
C GLY A 124 -0.66 -11.23 12.92
N GLY A 125 -0.30 -9.97 13.13
CA GLY A 125 -1.22 -8.93 13.58
C GLY A 125 -1.33 -8.78 15.10
N VAL A 126 -0.38 -9.33 15.85
CA VAL A 126 -0.33 -9.22 17.32
C VAL A 126 0.47 -7.99 17.71
N TYR A 127 -0.19 -7.07 18.42
CA TYR A 127 0.46 -5.89 18.98
C TYR A 127 1.18 -6.22 20.29
N ASP A 128 2.50 -5.99 20.31
CA ASP A 128 3.33 -6.07 21.52
C ASP A 128 4.03 -4.72 21.75
N PRO A 129 3.67 -3.97 22.81
CA PRO A 129 4.31 -2.70 23.13
C PRO A 129 5.75 -2.84 23.65
N ALA A 130 6.18 -4.05 24.01
CA ALA A 130 7.48 -4.30 24.62
C ALA A 130 8.52 -4.92 23.66
N CYS A 131 8.20 -5.08 22.37
CA CYS A 131 9.09 -5.76 21.42
C CYS A 131 10.36 -4.96 21.07
N ALA A 132 10.31 -3.62 21.15
CA ALA A 132 11.35 -2.76 20.60
C ALA A 132 12.75 -2.96 21.24
N PRO A 133 12.91 -3.04 22.57
CA PRO A 133 14.23 -3.30 23.18
C PRO A 133 14.86 -4.61 22.73
N GLU A 134 14.07 -5.67 22.59
CA GLU A 134 14.56 -6.98 22.14
C GLU A 134 15.02 -6.92 20.68
N MET A 135 14.21 -6.31 19.79
CA MET A 135 14.56 -6.14 18.38
C MET A 135 15.81 -5.27 18.19
N ARG A 136 15.92 -4.17 18.94
CA ARG A 136 17.14 -3.33 18.94
C ARG A 136 18.36 -4.10 19.43
N GLY A 137 18.19 -4.92 20.47
CA GLY A 137 19.21 -5.81 20.99
C GLY A 137 19.70 -6.82 19.94
N LEU A 138 18.76 -7.45 19.23
CA LEU A 138 19.02 -8.37 18.12
C LEU A 138 19.79 -7.69 16.99
N ILE A 139 19.35 -6.51 16.54
CA ILE A 139 20.02 -5.74 15.49
C ILE A 139 21.45 -5.43 15.90
N ALA A 140 21.66 -4.94 17.12
CA ALA A 140 22.99 -4.62 17.60
C ALA A 140 23.90 -5.86 17.69
N GLN A 141 23.35 -7.04 18.00
CA GLN A 141 24.11 -8.30 17.97
C GLN A 141 24.51 -8.68 16.53
N ILE A 142 23.59 -8.55 15.57
CA ILE A 142 23.86 -8.85 14.15
C ILE A 142 24.92 -7.88 13.60
N VAL A 143 24.80 -6.58 13.89
CA VAL A 143 25.77 -5.55 13.47
C VAL A 143 27.15 -5.84 14.04
N ALA A 144 27.24 -6.20 15.33
CA ALA A 144 28.51 -6.52 15.97
C ALA A 144 29.15 -7.82 15.46
N SER A 145 28.33 -8.76 14.96
CA SER A 145 28.81 -10.06 14.47
C SER A 145 29.53 -9.99 13.12
N ASP A 146 29.28 -8.94 12.32
CA ASP A 146 29.93 -8.73 11.03
C ASP A 146 30.36 -7.27 10.81
N PRO A 147 31.46 -6.83 11.46
CA PRO A 147 31.96 -5.45 11.31
C PRO A 147 32.44 -5.11 9.89
N THR A 148 32.67 -6.13 9.05
CA THR A 148 33.10 -5.91 7.66
C THR A 148 31.90 -5.53 6.81
N ALA A 149 30.78 -6.25 6.92
CA ALA A 149 29.54 -5.88 6.24
C ALA A 149 28.94 -4.59 6.81
N TYR A 150 28.97 -4.44 8.14
CA TYR A 150 28.45 -3.27 8.84
C TYR A 150 29.59 -2.31 9.23
N SER A 151 30.26 -1.80 8.21
CA SER A 151 31.34 -0.83 8.34
C SER A 151 30.82 0.59 8.56
N GLU A 152 31.71 1.51 8.94
CA GLU A 152 31.36 2.93 9.12
C GLU A 152 30.79 3.59 7.86
N ALA A 153 31.19 3.13 6.67
CA ALA A 153 30.64 3.61 5.41
C ALA A 153 29.15 3.25 5.25
N VAL A 154 28.71 2.10 5.78
CA VAL A 154 27.32 1.65 5.73
C VAL A 154 26.51 2.28 6.86
N LEU A 155 27.07 2.34 8.06
CA LEU A 155 26.38 2.76 9.28
C LEU A 155 26.39 4.28 9.50
N GLY A 156 27.30 5.01 8.84
CA GLY A 156 27.53 6.44 9.06
C GLY A 156 28.13 6.79 10.44
N LYS A 157 28.58 5.78 11.19
CA LYS A 157 29.22 5.82 12.51
C LYS A 157 30.07 4.56 12.67
N THR A 158 30.96 4.51 13.67
CA THR A 158 31.69 3.28 13.98
C THR A 158 30.71 2.15 14.34
N ASN A 159 31.10 0.89 14.09
CA ASN A 159 30.26 -0.27 14.38
C ASN A 159 29.84 -0.33 15.87
N GLU A 160 30.77 -0.03 16.78
CA GLU A 160 30.54 0.01 18.22
C GLU A 160 29.57 1.14 18.62
N ASP A 161 29.76 2.34 18.09
CA ASP A 161 28.88 3.48 18.33
C ASP A 161 27.47 3.20 17.81
N TYR A 162 27.34 2.56 16.63
CA TYR A 162 26.05 2.18 16.08
C TYR A 162 25.32 1.17 16.97
N CYS A 163 26.03 0.14 17.45
CA CYS A 163 25.47 -0.85 18.36
C CYS A 163 24.99 -0.24 19.68
N THR A 164 25.67 0.79 20.17
CA THR A 164 25.23 1.54 21.36
C THR A 164 24.05 2.43 21.04
N TRP A 165 24.08 3.12 19.90
CA TRP A 165 23.05 4.04 19.44
C TRP A 165 21.71 3.35 19.17
N ILE A 166 21.70 2.21 18.45
CA ILE A 166 20.45 1.55 18.06
C ILE A 166 19.70 0.95 19.27
N ARG A 167 20.41 0.64 20.36
CA ARG A 167 19.83 0.12 21.61
C ARG A 167 19.08 1.17 22.44
N ARG A 168 19.28 2.46 22.16
CA ARG A 168 18.55 3.53 22.85
C ARG A 168 17.08 3.51 22.44
N ASP A 169 16.20 3.92 23.34
CA ASP A 169 14.76 4.03 23.13
C ASP A 169 14.36 5.30 22.37
N ASP A 170 15.27 6.25 22.22
CA ASP A 170 15.06 7.56 21.58
C ASP A 170 15.60 7.68 20.15
N THR A 171 16.06 6.57 19.57
CA THR A 171 16.64 6.54 18.21
C THR A 171 15.71 5.88 17.21
N TRP A 172 15.62 6.44 16.00
CA TRP A 172 14.77 5.91 14.95
C TRP A 172 15.51 4.84 14.15
N GLY A 173 14.86 3.71 13.91
CA GLY A 173 15.34 2.77 12.90
C GLY A 173 14.99 3.24 11.48
N GLY A 174 15.63 2.63 10.48
CA GLY A 174 15.36 2.90 9.08
C GLY A 174 15.75 1.75 8.16
N ALA A 175 16.26 2.08 6.97
CA ALA A 175 16.56 1.10 5.92
C ALA A 175 17.59 0.02 6.36
N ILE A 176 18.57 0.38 7.21
CA ILE A 176 19.56 -0.58 7.73
C ILE A 176 18.86 -1.63 8.59
N GLU A 177 18.03 -1.19 9.55
CA GLU A 177 17.25 -2.08 10.42
C GLU A 177 16.30 -2.96 9.61
N VAL A 178 15.58 -2.39 8.63
CA VAL A 178 14.67 -3.16 7.76
C VAL A 178 15.42 -4.25 6.99
N SER A 179 16.60 -3.94 6.45
CA SER A 179 17.44 -4.93 5.75
C SER A 179 17.90 -6.06 6.67
N ILE A 180 18.31 -5.74 7.90
CA ILE A 180 18.73 -6.71 8.90
C ILE A 180 17.54 -7.62 9.30
N LEU A 181 16.39 -7.01 9.59
CA LEU A 181 15.19 -7.73 10.02
C LEU A 181 14.64 -8.61 8.88
N SER A 182 14.65 -8.14 7.64
CA SER A 182 14.27 -8.96 6.47
C SER A 182 15.13 -10.23 6.36
N LYS A 183 16.45 -10.10 6.55
CA LYS A 183 17.36 -11.25 6.56
C LYS A 183 17.10 -12.20 7.73
N PHE A 184 16.90 -11.65 8.92
CA PHE A 184 16.65 -12.42 10.13
C PHE A 184 15.35 -13.25 10.04
N TYR A 185 14.25 -12.61 9.63
CA TYR A 185 12.95 -13.28 9.48
C TYR A 185 12.83 -14.11 8.19
N GLN A 186 13.82 -14.05 7.29
CA GLN A 186 13.78 -14.66 5.97
C GLN A 186 12.50 -14.30 5.19
N CYS A 187 12.16 -13.02 5.23
CA CYS A 187 10.90 -12.50 4.72
C CYS A 187 11.17 -11.17 4.00
N GLU A 188 10.57 -10.98 2.82
CA GLU A 188 10.66 -9.72 2.11
C GLU A 188 9.86 -8.65 2.86
N ILE A 189 10.48 -7.50 3.15
CA ILE A 189 9.78 -6.37 3.77
C ILE A 189 9.57 -5.31 2.70
N CYS A 190 8.31 -5.03 2.37
CA CYS A 190 7.93 -4.01 1.40
C CYS A 190 7.51 -2.74 2.15
N VAL A 191 8.28 -1.67 2.03
CA VAL A 191 7.97 -0.37 2.63
C VAL A 191 7.36 0.53 1.57
N VAL A 192 6.09 0.90 1.74
CA VAL A 192 5.39 1.80 0.83
C VAL A 192 5.52 3.24 1.30
N ASP A 193 6.23 4.04 0.52
CA ASP A 193 6.48 5.45 0.81
C ASP A 193 5.32 6.30 0.27
N THR A 194 4.56 6.91 1.17
CA THR A 194 3.38 7.73 0.82
C THR A 194 3.74 9.04 0.12
N GLN A 195 4.92 9.60 0.40
CA GLN A 195 5.35 10.85 -0.21
C GLN A 195 5.60 10.66 -1.72
N THR A 196 6.24 9.56 -2.09
CA THR A 196 6.67 9.30 -3.47
C THR A 196 5.82 8.27 -4.21
N VAL A 197 4.96 7.53 -3.50
CA VAL A 197 4.12 6.44 -4.04
C VAL A 197 5.01 5.41 -4.76
N ARG A 198 6.03 4.95 -4.04
CA ARG A 198 6.92 3.87 -4.46
C ARG A 198 6.96 2.78 -3.38
N VAL A 199 7.40 1.59 -3.76
CA VAL A 199 7.66 0.49 -2.83
C VAL A 199 9.16 0.22 -2.78
N ASP A 200 9.75 0.36 -1.61
CA ASP A 200 11.12 -0.04 -1.33
C ASP A 200 11.09 -1.50 -0.83
N ARG A 201 11.63 -2.43 -1.63
CA ARG A 201 11.57 -3.88 -1.38
C ARG A 201 12.89 -4.39 -0.81
N PHE A 202 12.87 -4.86 0.43
CA PHE A 202 14.04 -5.41 1.11
C PHE A 202 14.01 -6.93 1.03
N GLY A 203 15.06 -7.52 0.44
CA GLY A 203 15.17 -8.98 0.24
C GLY A 203 14.57 -9.51 -1.07
N GLU A 204 14.26 -8.62 -2.03
CA GLU A 204 13.66 -8.97 -3.34
C GLU A 204 14.50 -9.98 -4.13
N ASP A 205 15.82 -9.89 -4.06
CA ASP A 205 16.79 -10.70 -4.80
C ASP A 205 17.18 -12.01 -4.09
N VAL A 206 16.73 -12.21 -2.85
CA VAL A 206 17.10 -13.37 -2.03
C VAL A 206 16.27 -14.61 -2.36
N GLY A 207 15.08 -14.43 -2.94
CA GLY A 207 14.17 -15.53 -3.27
C GLY A 207 13.31 -16.00 -2.08
N TYR A 208 12.96 -15.10 -1.16
CA TYR A 208 11.97 -15.40 -0.12
C TYR A 208 10.60 -15.73 -0.71
N THR A 209 9.81 -16.52 0.01
CA THR A 209 8.45 -16.94 -0.41
C THR A 209 7.35 -16.12 0.25
N LYS A 210 7.69 -15.37 1.30
CA LYS A 210 6.78 -14.54 2.08
C LYS A 210 7.20 -13.08 2.03
N ARG A 211 6.21 -12.20 2.04
CA ARG A 211 6.38 -10.76 2.22
C ARG A 211 5.45 -10.19 3.28
N VAL A 212 5.88 -9.08 3.87
CA VAL A 212 5.07 -8.22 4.73
C VAL A 212 5.11 -6.79 4.21
N LEU A 213 4.13 -5.97 4.59
CA LEU A 213 4.00 -4.61 4.10
C LEU A 213 3.96 -3.61 5.26
N LEU A 214 4.75 -2.55 5.11
CA LEU A 214 4.72 -1.36 5.96
C LEU A 214 4.35 -0.15 5.10
N ILE A 215 3.78 0.88 5.73
CA ILE A 215 3.59 2.19 5.11
C ILE A 215 4.42 3.23 5.87
N TYR A 216 5.06 4.13 5.13
CA TYR A 216 5.97 5.13 5.65
C TYR A 216 5.60 6.52 5.15
N ASP A 217 5.58 7.50 6.05
CA ASP A 217 5.13 8.86 5.77
C ASP A 217 6.23 9.93 5.80
N GLY A 218 7.49 9.51 5.90
CA GLY A 218 8.65 10.40 6.05
C GLY A 218 9.19 10.48 7.48
N ILE A 219 8.37 10.16 8.49
CA ILE A 219 8.81 10.16 9.90
C ILE A 219 8.26 8.97 10.71
N HIS A 220 7.21 8.31 10.23
CA HIS A 220 6.51 7.27 10.97
C HIS A 220 6.23 6.05 10.10
N TYR A 221 6.32 4.87 10.72
CA TYR A 221 6.00 3.58 10.12
C TYR A 221 4.74 3.02 10.73
N ASP A 222 3.89 2.44 9.90
CA ASP A 222 2.76 1.62 10.33
C ASP A 222 2.71 0.29 9.57
N PRO A 223 2.25 -0.79 10.21
CA PRO A 223 1.99 -2.05 9.53
C PRO A 223 0.74 -1.97 8.63
N LEU A 224 0.81 -2.64 7.48
CA LEU A 224 -0.36 -2.88 6.64
C LEU A 224 -0.90 -4.30 6.88
N GLN A 225 -2.21 -4.39 6.98
CA GLN A 225 -2.91 -5.65 7.23
C GLN A 225 -4.13 -5.79 6.32
N LYS A 226 -4.48 -7.02 5.96
CA LYS A 226 -5.67 -7.33 5.19
C LYS A 226 -6.74 -7.86 6.12
N VAL A 227 -7.83 -7.11 6.26
CA VAL A 227 -8.94 -7.43 7.17
C VAL A 227 -10.22 -7.68 6.39
N VAL A 228 -11.05 -8.59 6.89
CA VAL A 228 -12.42 -8.72 6.41
C VAL A 228 -13.31 -7.94 7.38
N LEU A 229 -13.86 -6.83 6.88
CA LEU A 229 -14.68 -5.94 7.70
C LEU A 229 -15.88 -6.71 8.26
N ASN A 230 -16.11 -6.54 9.57
CA ASN A 230 -17.23 -7.16 10.28
C ASN A 230 -17.18 -8.70 10.32
N SER A 231 -15.99 -9.27 10.39
CA SER A 231 -15.80 -10.70 10.63
C SER A 231 -14.82 -10.94 11.79
N ASP A 232 -14.91 -12.12 12.39
CA ASP A 232 -13.96 -12.60 13.41
C ASP A 232 -12.70 -13.23 12.78
N VAL A 233 -12.52 -13.11 11.45
CA VAL A 233 -11.33 -13.64 10.77
C VAL A 233 -10.13 -12.77 11.17
N PRO A 234 -9.05 -13.37 11.70
CA PRO A 234 -7.85 -12.63 12.04
C PRO A 234 -7.29 -11.89 10.83
N ALA A 235 -6.70 -10.72 11.07
CA ALA A 235 -6.05 -9.96 10.02
C ALA A 235 -4.90 -10.75 9.40
N GLN A 236 -4.76 -10.68 8.08
CA GLN A 236 -3.62 -11.25 7.37
C GLN A 236 -2.54 -10.18 7.19
N THR A 237 -1.34 -10.44 7.70
CA THR A 237 -0.19 -9.52 7.58
C THR A 237 0.96 -10.08 6.73
N VAL A 238 0.94 -11.40 6.48
CA VAL A 238 1.96 -12.12 5.71
C VAL A 238 1.35 -12.62 4.40
N PHE A 239 2.01 -12.32 3.29
CA PHE A 239 1.54 -12.58 1.93
C PHE A 239 2.58 -13.36 1.13
N SER A 240 2.18 -13.95 0.01
CA SER A 240 3.13 -14.55 -0.95
C SER A 240 3.95 -13.46 -1.64
N THR A 241 5.23 -13.71 -1.90
CA THR A 241 6.04 -12.82 -2.76
C THR A 241 5.55 -12.76 -4.21
N THR A 242 4.72 -13.71 -4.62
CA THR A 242 4.05 -13.73 -5.94
C THR A 242 2.71 -13.01 -5.96
N ASP A 243 2.25 -12.48 -4.82
CA ASP A 243 1.02 -11.69 -4.75
C ASP A 243 1.36 -10.26 -5.18
N ASP A 244 1.17 -9.95 -6.46
CA ASP A 244 1.35 -8.58 -6.98
C ASP A 244 0.12 -7.71 -6.72
N VAL A 245 -1.03 -8.33 -6.41
CA VAL A 245 -2.27 -7.62 -6.09
C VAL A 245 -2.13 -6.88 -4.77
N ILE A 246 -1.50 -7.49 -3.76
CA ILE A 246 -1.28 -6.83 -2.47
C ILE A 246 -0.38 -5.58 -2.60
N LEU A 247 0.61 -5.60 -3.51
CA LEU A 247 1.46 -4.45 -3.78
C LEU A 247 0.68 -3.33 -4.47
N ALA A 248 -0.18 -3.67 -5.43
CA ALA A 248 -1.05 -2.70 -6.08
C ALA A 248 -1.99 -2.03 -5.07
N GLN A 249 -2.62 -2.81 -4.18
CA GLN A 249 -3.47 -2.30 -3.10
C GLN A 249 -2.71 -1.37 -2.16
N ALA A 250 -1.45 -1.70 -1.82
CA ALA A 250 -0.64 -0.87 -0.95
C ALA A 250 -0.23 0.46 -1.61
N LEU A 251 0.06 0.44 -2.92
CA LEU A 251 0.30 1.65 -3.70
C LEU A 251 -0.95 2.54 -3.80
N GLU A 252 -2.14 1.95 -3.92
CA GLU A 252 -3.41 2.69 -3.89
C GLU A 252 -3.62 3.40 -2.55
N LEU A 253 -3.35 2.72 -1.42
CA LEU A 253 -3.38 3.34 -0.08
C LEU A 253 -2.39 4.50 0.03
N ALA A 254 -1.17 4.33 -0.48
CA ALA A 254 -0.16 5.38 -0.47
C ALA A 254 -0.56 6.58 -1.35
N ASP A 255 -1.13 6.36 -2.53
CA ASP A 255 -1.63 7.45 -3.38
C ASP A 255 -2.81 8.18 -2.74
N GLU A 256 -3.73 7.46 -2.08
CA GLU A 256 -4.81 8.07 -1.31
C GLU A 256 -4.27 8.94 -0.16
N ALA A 257 -3.33 8.41 0.64
CA ALA A 257 -2.67 9.15 1.70
C ALA A 257 -1.96 10.41 1.16
N ARG A 258 -1.25 10.29 0.03
CA ARG A 258 -0.61 11.42 -0.65
C ARG A 258 -1.61 12.49 -1.08
N ARG A 259 -2.72 12.09 -1.71
CA ARG A 259 -3.78 13.02 -2.14
C ARG A 259 -4.41 13.75 -0.95
N LYS A 260 -4.50 13.09 0.21
CA LYS A 260 -4.94 13.68 1.48
C LYS A 260 -3.82 14.44 2.23
N ARG A 261 -2.60 14.51 1.68
CA ARG A 261 -1.40 15.11 2.30
C ARG A 261 -1.07 14.52 3.68
N GLN A 262 -1.31 13.22 3.86
CA GLN A 262 -0.95 12.47 5.06
C GLN A 262 0.50 11.98 4.98
N TYR A 263 1.44 12.91 4.81
CA TYR A 263 2.88 12.66 4.81
C TYR A 263 3.65 13.90 5.28
N THR A 264 4.85 13.67 5.81
CA THR A 264 5.77 14.72 6.27
C THR A 264 6.96 14.79 5.32
N ASP A 265 7.06 15.87 4.53
CA ASP A 265 8.22 16.08 3.67
C ASP A 265 9.41 16.58 4.49
N VAL A 266 10.22 15.64 4.99
CA VAL A 266 11.41 15.96 5.78
C VAL A 266 12.48 16.78 5.02
N ASN A 267 12.35 16.98 3.71
CA ASN A 267 13.25 17.84 2.96
C ASN A 267 12.75 19.28 2.83
N ARG A 268 11.44 19.52 3.05
CA ARG A 268 10.81 20.82 2.79
C ARG A 268 9.99 21.37 3.95
N PHE A 269 9.80 20.61 5.02
CA PHE A 269 9.10 21.08 6.21
C PHE A 269 9.82 22.27 6.84
N THR A 270 9.04 23.25 7.27
CA THR A 270 9.54 24.42 7.97
C THR A 270 9.72 24.10 9.43
N LEU A 271 10.95 24.28 9.91
CA LEU A 271 11.35 24.09 11.28
C LEU A 271 11.68 25.44 11.91
N ARG A 272 11.54 25.51 13.23
CA ARG A 272 12.07 26.58 14.05
C ARG A 272 12.92 25.98 15.15
N CYS A 273 14.15 26.45 15.28
CA CYS A 273 14.95 26.14 16.45
C CYS A 273 14.32 26.77 17.68
N MET A 274 13.92 25.97 18.66
CA MET A 274 13.24 26.47 19.86
C MET A 274 14.19 27.17 20.84
N VAL A 275 15.51 27.08 20.62
CA VAL A 275 16.53 27.74 21.45
C VAL A 275 16.82 29.16 20.95
N CYS A 276 17.06 29.33 19.65
CA CYS A 276 17.48 30.62 19.05
C CYS A 276 16.46 31.21 18.07
N GLN A 277 15.32 30.55 17.86
CA GLN A 277 14.20 30.98 17.02
C GLN A 277 14.51 31.09 15.51
N THR A 278 15.67 30.61 15.06
CA THR A 278 16.01 30.52 13.63
C THR A 278 15.01 29.63 12.88
N GLY A 279 14.46 30.16 11.79
CA GLY A 279 13.67 29.38 10.83
C GLY A 279 14.58 28.56 9.92
N LEU A 280 14.23 27.31 9.70
CA LEU A 280 15.02 26.30 9.00
C LEU A 280 14.09 25.57 8.01
N VAL A 281 14.62 25.13 6.88
CA VAL A 281 13.88 24.39 5.88
C VAL A 281 14.51 23.00 5.72
N GLY A 282 13.73 21.99 6.08
CA GLY A 282 14.11 20.59 5.95
C GLY A 282 15.17 20.12 6.94
N GLN A 283 15.41 18.81 6.91
CA GLN A 283 16.32 18.12 7.81
C GLN A 283 17.78 18.54 7.59
N LYS A 284 18.15 18.91 6.35
CA LYS A 284 19.52 19.32 6.03
C LYS A 284 19.93 20.57 6.80
N GLU A 285 19.13 21.63 6.70
CA GLU A 285 19.40 22.88 7.43
C GLU A 285 19.35 22.68 8.93
N ALA A 286 18.43 21.85 9.45
CA ALA A 286 18.38 21.53 10.87
C ALA A 286 19.63 20.79 11.36
N ARG A 287 20.18 19.86 10.57
CA ARG A 287 21.42 19.14 10.90
C ARG A 287 22.64 20.05 10.86
N GLU A 288 22.73 20.93 9.86
CA GLU A 288 23.80 21.93 9.76
C GLU A 288 23.73 22.90 10.95
N HIS A 289 22.54 23.41 11.26
CA HIS A 289 22.29 24.29 12.42
C HIS A 289 22.67 23.61 13.75
N ALA A 290 22.27 22.36 13.97
CA ALA A 290 22.63 21.61 15.17
C ALA A 290 24.14 21.41 15.30
N LYS A 291 24.83 21.16 14.18
CA LYS A 291 26.28 20.97 14.15
C LYS A 291 27.04 22.27 14.48
N GLU A 292 26.57 23.40 13.98
CA GLU A 292 27.22 24.70 14.19
C GLU A 292 26.94 25.30 15.57
N THR A 293 25.74 25.10 16.09
CA THR A 293 25.27 25.77 17.31
C THR A 293 25.14 24.87 18.53
N GLY A 294 25.13 23.55 18.35
CA GLY A 294 24.82 22.58 19.39
C GLY A 294 23.33 22.48 19.73
N HIS A 295 22.45 23.22 19.04
CA HIS A 295 21.01 23.19 19.30
C HIS A 295 20.33 21.97 18.66
N THR A 296 19.61 21.17 19.45
CA THR A 296 18.90 19.97 18.96
C THR A 296 17.38 20.03 19.17
N ASN A 297 16.86 21.13 19.72
CA ASN A 297 15.42 21.31 19.95
C ASN A 297 14.78 22.11 18.80
N PHE A 298 14.02 21.42 17.95
CA PHE A 298 13.34 21.99 16.78
C PHE A 298 11.83 21.71 16.85
N GLY A 299 11.01 22.69 16.47
CA GLY A 299 9.56 22.53 16.30
C GLY A 299 9.14 22.84 14.86
N GLU A 300 8.20 22.09 14.32
CA GLU A 300 7.61 22.36 13.00
C GLU A 300 6.72 23.62 13.04
N VAL A 301 6.70 24.40 11.96
CA VAL A 301 6.00 25.70 11.83
C VAL A 301 5.08 25.69 10.63
#